data_AF-A0A2E3MC20-F1
#
_entry.id   AF-A0A2E3MC20-F1
#
_cell.length_a   1.000
_cell.length_b   1.000
_cell.length_c   1.000
_cell.angle_alpha   90.00
_cell.angle_beta   90.00
_cell.angle_gamma   90.00
#
_symmetry.space_group_name_H-M   'P 1'
#
loop_
_entity.id
_entity.type
_entity.pdbx_description
1 polymer ?
#
loop_
_entity_poly.entity_id
_entity_poly.type
_entity_poly.pdbx_seq_one_letter_code
_entity_poly.pdbx_strand_id
1 'polypeptide(L)'
;MASRWNVMQNKPKKKRRTSLDLYEFCTFILFVSLGSIGLMILLKLPSGTFDHVSDERNGIIGLGFLLSGWALIRFDASARRRAREKYDYDLAEYELIRTKFLEMEAAKLELQKEYSIQYMSSTGNNAIIIDPGVSESKEVQSDETASDEE
;
A
#
# COMPACT_ATOMS: atom_id res chain seq x y z
N MET A 1 9.99 -0.76 15.13
CA MET A 1 10.27 -1.84 14.16
C MET A 1 9.02 -2.40 13.46
N ALA A 2 7.81 -2.29 14.05
CA ALA A 2 6.58 -2.85 13.48
C ALA A 2 6.17 -2.34 12.08
N SER A 3 6.42 -1.06 11.76
CA SER A 3 6.03 -0.49 10.45
C SER A 3 6.78 -1.12 9.27
N ARG A 4 8.02 -1.54 9.48
CA ARG A 4 8.91 -2.05 8.43
C ARG A 4 8.62 -3.51 8.08
N TRP A 5 8.19 -4.29 9.06
CA TRP A 5 7.75 -5.69 8.88
C TRP A 5 6.42 -5.77 8.09
N ASN A 6 5.52 -4.81 8.31
CA ASN A 6 4.24 -4.73 7.60
C ASN A 6 4.41 -4.49 6.09
N VAL A 7 5.47 -3.77 5.67
CA VAL A 7 5.79 -3.57 4.25
C VAL A 7 6.25 -4.88 3.59
N MET A 8 6.93 -5.75 4.34
CA MET A 8 7.43 -7.04 3.83
C MET A 8 6.36 -8.13 3.77
N GLN A 9 5.35 -8.07 4.66
CA GLN A 9 4.25 -9.05 4.64
C GLN A 9 3.20 -8.72 3.57
N ASN A 10 3.02 -7.45 3.22
CA ASN A 10 1.99 -7.05 2.27
C ASN A 10 2.54 -6.97 0.84
N LYS A 11 2.55 -8.12 0.15
CA LYS A 11 2.78 -8.15 -1.30
C LYS A 11 1.79 -7.20 -2.00
N PRO A 12 2.25 -6.35 -2.95
CA PRO A 12 1.35 -5.47 -3.67
C PRO A 12 0.26 -6.28 -4.37
N LYS A 13 -0.98 -5.80 -4.29
CA LYS A 13 -2.15 -6.45 -4.90
C LYS A 13 -2.43 -5.83 -6.26
N LYS A 14 -2.65 -6.67 -7.27
CA LYS A 14 -3.01 -6.22 -8.61
C LYS A 14 -4.40 -5.59 -8.58
N LYS A 15 -4.48 -4.31 -8.94
CA LYS A 15 -5.76 -3.59 -9.09
C LYS A 15 -6.09 -3.45 -10.56
N ARG A 16 -7.38 -3.56 -10.90
CA ARG A 16 -7.86 -3.38 -12.29
C ARG A 16 -7.80 -1.92 -12.74
N ARG A 17 -8.05 -0.96 -11.84
CA ARG A 17 -7.99 0.48 -12.09
C ARG A 17 -7.38 1.20 -10.90
N THR A 18 -6.70 2.30 -11.18
CA THR A 18 -6.35 3.34 -10.21
C THR A 18 -7.57 4.23 -9.92
N SER A 19 -7.51 5.00 -8.83
CA SER A 19 -8.56 5.98 -8.49
C SER A 19 -8.81 6.92 -9.66
N LEU A 20 -10.08 7.30 -9.82
CA LEU A 20 -10.55 8.15 -10.90
C LEU A 20 -9.97 9.57 -10.70
N ASP A 21 -9.26 10.05 -11.71
CA ASP A 21 -8.59 11.36 -11.69
C ASP A 21 -9.60 12.50 -11.89
N LEU A 22 -9.31 13.71 -11.43
CA LEU A 22 -10.21 14.87 -11.55
C LEU A 22 -10.61 15.12 -13.02
N TYR A 23 -9.67 14.96 -13.94
CA TYR A 23 -9.93 15.09 -15.38
C TYR A 23 -10.86 14.00 -15.92
N GLU A 24 -10.74 12.76 -15.44
CA GLU A 24 -11.66 11.66 -15.78
C GLU A 24 -13.06 11.94 -15.24
N PHE A 25 -13.15 12.57 -14.07
CA PHE A 25 -14.43 12.91 -13.45
C PHE A 25 -15.14 14.03 -14.21
N CYS A 26 -14.43 15.10 -14.55
CA CYS A 26 -14.97 16.19 -15.35
C CYS A 26 -15.44 15.72 -16.72
N THR A 27 -14.65 14.87 -17.39
CA THR A 27 -15.00 14.33 -18.72
C THR A 27 -16.19 13.38 -18.65
N PHE A 28 -16.31 12.59 -17.57
CA PHE A 28 -17.51 11.79 -17.31
C PHE A 28 -18.75 12.65 -17.10
N ILE A 29 -18.67 13.72 -16.31
CA ILE A 29 -19.80 14.65 -16.12
C ILE A 29 -20.22 15.28 -17.44
N LEU A 30 -19.26 15.74 -18.26
CA LEU A 30 -19.54 16.32 -19.56
C LEU A 30 -20.22 15.30 -20.50
N PHE A 31 -19.76 14.06 -20.51
CA PHE A 31 -20.39 13.01 -21.32
C PHE A 31 -21.82 12.72 -20.87
N VAL A 32 -22.07 12.65 -19.56
CA VAL A 32 -23.40 12.39 -19.00
C VAL A 32 -24.35 13.55 -19.31
N SER A 33 -23.90 14.80 -19.18
CA SER A 33 -24.72 15.98 -19.47
C SER A 33 -25.01 16.14 -20.96
N LEU A 34 -24.01 15.99 -21.83
CA LEU A 34 -24.21 16.01 -23.29
C LEU A 34 -25.08 14.83 -23.74
N GLY A 35 -24.91 13.66 -23.14
CA GLY A 35 -25.69 12.47 -23.44
C GLY A 35 -27.14 12.58 -23.03
N SER A 36 -27.44 13.14 -21.85
CA SER A 36 -28.82 13.35 -21.41
C SER A 36 -29.54 14.38 -22.27
N ILE A 37 -28.87 15.49 -22.61
CA ILE A 37 -29.41 16.51 -23.52
C ILE A 37 -29.60 15.94 -24.93
N GLY A 38 -28.61 15.23 -25.46
CA GLY A 38 -28.68 14.59 -26.77
C GLY A 38 -29.79 13.53 -26.87
N LEU A 39 -30.00 12.75 -25.81
CA LEU A 39 -31.08 11.77 -25.73
C LEU A 39 -32.46 12.46 -25.70
N MET A 40 -32.61 13.56 -24.96
CA MET A 40 -33.85 14.35 -24.95
C MET A 40 -34.19 14.89 -26.35
N ILE A 41 -33.20 15.38 -27.08
CA ILE A 41 -33.34 15.84 -28.48
C ILE A 41 -33.78 14.68 -29.38
N LEU A 42 -33.11 13.52 -29.29
CA LEU A 42 -33.42 12.34 -30.12
C LEU A 42 -34.82 11.79 -29.87
N LEU A 43 -35.27 11.75 -28.62
CA LEU A 43 -36.57 11.21 -28.25
C LEU A 43 -37.72 12.20 -28.49
N LYS A 44 -37.44 13.41 -29.01
CA LYS A 44 -38.41 14.52 -29.12
C LYS A 44 -39.27 14.64 -27.87
N LEU A 45 -38.65 14.48 -26.70
CA LEU A 45 -39.37 14.60 -25.45
C LEU A 45 -39.89 16.04 -25.35
N PRO A 46 -41.17 16.25 -25.00
CA PRO A 46 -41.78 17.57 -25.02
C PRO A 46 -41.29 18.34 -23.78
N SER A 47 -40.06 18.82 -23.83
CA SER A 47 -39.64 19.89 -22.94
C SER A 47 -39.70 21.16 -23.79
N GLY A 48 -40.67 22.02 -23.50
CA GLY A 48 -40.89 23.30 -24.19
C GLY A 48 -39.71 24.28 -24.11
N THR A 49 -38.52 23.81 -23.73
CA THR A 49 -37.24 24.53 -23.62
C THR A 49 -36.28 24.25 -24.78
N PHE A 50 -36.44 23.15 -25.53
CA PHE A 50 -35.54 22.80 -26.65
C PHE A 50 -36.18 22.91 -28.04
N ASP A 51 -37.48 23.22 -28.11
CA ASP A 51 -38.24 23.31 -29.37
C ASP A 51 -37.78 24.48 -30.28
N HIS A 52 -36.99 25.40 -29.75
CA HIS A 52 -36.45 26.60 -30.44
C HIS A 52 -34.97 26.44 -30.84
N VAL A 53 -34.36 25.28 -30.60
CA VAL A 53 -32.93 25.08 -30.89
C VAL A 53 -32.75 24.69 -32.36
N SER A 54 -31.96 25.47 -33.11
CA SER A 54 -31.66 25.20 -34.51
C SER A 54 -30.97 23.85 -34.70
N ASP A 55 -31.22 23.19 -35.84
CA ASP A 55 -30.63 21.90 -36.19
C ASP A 55 -29.09 21.90 -36.13
N GLU A 56 -28.46 23.03 -36.41
CA GLU A 56 -27.01 23.21 -36.30
C GLU A 56 -26.48 23.01 -34.87
N ARG A 57 -27.20 23.53 -33.87
CA ARG A 57 -26.82 23.39 -32.45
C ARG A 57 -26.98 21.95 -31.96
N ASN A 58 -28.00 21.24 -32.46
CA ASN A 58 -28.19 19.81 -32.19
C ASN A 58 -27.03 18.98 -32.75
N GLY A 59 -26.52 19.35 -33.93
CA GLY A 59 -25.31 18.74 -34.52
C GLY A 59 -24.06 18.93 -33.66
N ILE A 60 -23.85 20.13 -33.11
CA ILE A 60 -22.72 20.42 -32.21
C ILE A 60 -22.79 19.58 -30.92
N ILE A 61 -23.98 19.46 -30.32
CA ILE A 61 -24.21 18.63 -29.12
C ILE A 61 -23.90 17.16 -29.43
N GLY A 62 -24.37 16.64 -30.56
CA GLY A 62 -24.09 15.28 -31.00
C GLY A 62 -22.59 15.02 -31.24
N LEU A 63 -21.89 15.96 -31.87
CA LEU A 63 -20.45 15.86 -32.07
C LEU A 63 -19.68 15.89 -30.73
N GLY A 64 -20.07 16.78 -29.81
CA GLY A 64 -19.52 16.84 -28.46
C GLY A 64 -19.74 15.56 -27.66
N PHE A 65 -20.90 14.92 -27.80
CA PHE A 65 -21.19 13.63 -27.20
C PHE A 65 -20.28 12.51 -27.73
N LEU A 66 -20.09 12.44 -29.06
CA LEU A 66 -19.19 11.46 -29.66
C LEU A 66 -17.73 11.66 -29.22
N LEU A 67 -17.26 12.91 -29.20
CA LEU A 67 -15.90 13.24 -28.77
C LEU A 67 -15.67 12.95 -27.29
N SER A 68 -16.62 13.30 -26.43
CA SER A 68 -16.52 13.00 -24.99
C SER A 68 -16.60 11.49 -24.71
N GLY A 69 -17.44 10.75 -25.45
CA GLY A 69 -17.50 9.29 -25.36
C GLY A 69 -16.20 8.63 -25.81
N TRP A 70 -15.61 9.09 -26.91
CA TRP A 70 -14.30 8.65 -27.36
C TRP A 70 -13.20 8.92 -26.32
N ALA A 71 -13.21 10.13 -25.74
CA ALA A 71 -12.28 10.50 -24.68
C ALA A 71 -12.41 9.58 -23.45
N LEU A 72 -13.63 9.23 -23.04
CA LEU A 72 -13.85 8.29 -21.93
C LEU A 72 -13.26 6.90 -22.18
N ILE A 73 -13.41 6.36 -23.38
CA ILE A 73 -12.80 5.08 -23.75
C ILE A 73 -11.28 5.17 -23.66
N ARG A 74 -10.71 6.28 -24.15
CA ARG A 74 -9.27 6.55 -24.09
C ARG A 74 -8.77 6.67 -22.65
N PHE A 75 -9.51 7.36 -21.79
CA PHE A 75 -9.18 7.51 -20.37
C PHE A 75 -9.27 6.20 -19.61
N ASP A 76 -10.29 5.37 -19.85
CA ASP A 76 -10.38 4.04 -19.24
C ASP A 76 -9.18 3.14 -19.62
N ALA A 77 -8.79 3.15 -20.90
CA ALA A 77 -7.60 2.44 -21.35
C ALA A 77 -6.32 2.98 -20.69
N SER A 78 -6.19 4.30 -20.56
CA SER A 78 -5.07 4.96 -19.88
C SER A 78 -5.00 4.61 -18.38
N ALA A 79 -6.13 4.63 -17.68
CA ALA A 79 -6.22 4.27 -16.26
C ALA A 79 -5.83 2.80 -16.03
N ARG A 80 -6.22 1.90 -16.94
CA ARG A 80 -5.79 0.50 -16.91
C ARG A 80 -4.28 0.36 -17.14
N ARG A 81 -3.69 1.16 -18.02
CA ARG A 81 -2.24 1.13 -18.27
C ARG A 81 -1.45 1.62 -17.05
N ARG A 82 -1.82 2.77 -16.50
CA ARG A 82 -1.22 3.33 -15.27
C ARG A 82 -1.33 2.37 -14.08
N ALA A 83 -2.46 1.66 -13.94
CA ALA A 83 -2.63 0.68 -12.87
C ALA A 83 -1.66 -0.52 -13.01
N ARG A 84 -1.34 -0.95 -14.24
CA ARG A 84 -0.34 -1.99 -14.49
C ARG A 84 1.07 -1.49 -14.23
N GLU A 85 1.42 -0.34 -14.80
CA GLU A 85 2.74 0.30 -14.61
C GLU A 85 3.04 0.51 -13.11
N LYS A 86 2.06 1.00 -12.35
CA LYS A 86 2.18 1.15 -10.90
C LYS A 86 2.35 -0.18 -10.18
N TYR A 87 1.59 -1.20 -10.56
CA TYR A 87 1.71 -2.52 -9.95
C TYR A 87 3.10 -3.15 -10.19
N ASP A 88 3.60 -3.04 -11.41
CA ASP A 88 4.91 -3.59 -11.78
C ASP A 88 6.04 -2.84 -11.04
N TYR A 89 5.92 -1.52 -10.90
CA TYR A 89 6.81 -0.70 -10.08
C TYR A 89 6.77 -1.11 -8.59
N ASP A 90 5.58 -1.16 -7.99
CA ASP A 90 5.40 -1.52 -6.57
C ASP A 90 5.94 -2.94 -6.30
N LEU A 91 5.81 -3.87 -7.27
CA LEU A 91 6.32 -5.23 -7.16
C LEU A 91 7.86 -5.26 -7.21
N ALA A 92 8.47 -4.54 -8.14
CA ALA A 92 9.92 -4.45 -8.23
C ALA A 92 10.54 -3.84 -6.95
N GLU A 93 9.91 -2.80 -6.40
CA GLU A 93 10.35 -2.18 -5.14
C GLU A 93 10.21 -3.15 -3.95
N TYR A 94 9.09 -3.89 -3.89
CA TYR A 94 8.90 -4.93 -2.88
C TYR A 94 9.98 -6.02 -2.95
N GLU A 95 10.30 -6.50 -4.16
CA GLU A 95 11.33 -7.54 -4.36
C GLU A 95 12.71 -7.04 -3.96
N LEU A 96 13.06 -5.80 -4.34
CA LEU A 96 14.33 -5.17 -3.96
C LEU A 96 14.47 -5.02 -2.44
N ILE A 97 13.43 -4.54 -1.76
CA ILE A 97 13.46 -4.37 -0.30
C ILE A 97 13.58 -5.74 0.38
N ARG A 98 12.88 -6.76 -0.13
CA ARG A 98 12.92 -8.11 0.40
C ARG A 98 14.31 -8.74 0.26
N THR A 99 14.97 -8.61 -0.89
CA THR A 99 16.33 -9.15 -1.08
C THR A 99 17.34 -8.44 -0.19
N LYS A 100 17.33 -7.11 -0.15
CA LYS A 100 18.23 -6.32 0.71
C LYS A 100 18.06 -6.63 2.19
N PHE A 101 16.84 -6.98 2.59
CA PHE A 101 16.58 -7.40 3.96
C PHE A 101 17.17 -8.77 4.28
N LEU A 102 16.96 -9.77 3.42
CA LEU A 102 17.55 -11.10 3.58
C LEU A 102 19.08 -11.03 3.60
N GLU A 103 19.67 -10.18 2.75
CA GLU A 103 21.11 -9.90 2.77
C GLU A 103 21.58 -9.30 4.11
N MET A 104 20.81 -8.35 4.67
CA MET A 104 21.13 -7.73 5.97
C MET A 104 20.95 -8.70 7.15
N GLU A 105 19.93 -9.55 7.12
CA GLU A 105 19.76 -10.60 8.13
C GLU A 105 20.87 -11.65 8.06
N ALA A 106 21.26 -12.07 6.86
CA ALA A 106 22.39 -12.97 6.66
C ALA A 106 23.69 -12.37 7.20
N ALA A 107 23.98 -11.10 6.86
CA ALA A 107 25.16 -10.39 7.37
C ALA A 107 25.15 -10.23 8.89
N LYS A 108 23.98 -9.99 9.51
CA LYS A 108 23.84 -9.95 10.97
C LYS A 108 24.12 -11.31 11.61
N LEU A 109 23.65 -12.39 11.00
CA LEU A 109 23.86 -13.74 11.49
C LEU A 109 25.33 -14.16 11.34
N GLU A 110 25.97 -13.80 10.23
CA GLU A 110 27.40 -14.01 10.01
C GLU A 110 28.25 -13.27 11.03
N LEU A 111 27.94 -11.99 11.29
CA LEU A 111 28.60 -11.21 12.34
C LEU A 111 28.39 -11.85 13.72
N GLN A 112 27.17 -12.26 14.08
CA GLN A 112 26.93 -12.98 15.34
C GLN A 112 27.72 -14.29 15.44
N LYS A 113 27.83 -15.02 14.33
CA LYS A 113 28.65 -16.24 14.26
C LYS A 113 30.13 -15.91 14.50
N GLU A 114 30.68 -14.91 13.84
CA GLU A 114 32.07 -14.49 14.05
C GLU A 114 32.34 -14.05 15.49
N TYR A 115 31.45 -13.24 16.08
CA TYR A 115 31.52 -12.85 17.50
C TYR A 115 31.43 -14.07 18.43
N SER A 116 30.57 -15.04 18.13
CA SER A 116 30.46 -16.28 18.93
C SER A 116 31.72 -17.15 18.83
N ILE A 117 32.33 -17.26 17.65
CA ILE A 117 33.57 -18.01 17.44
C ILE A 117 34.72 -17.31 18.15
N GLN A 118 34.81 -15.98 18.10
CA GLN A 118 35.80 -15.22 18.86
C GLN A 118 35.63 -15.47 20.36
N TYR A 119 34.42 -15.46 20.90
CA TYR A 119 34.17 -15.74 22.31
C TYR A 119 34.57 -17.18 22.70
N MET A 120 34.27 -18.17 21.86
CA MET A 120 34.69 -19.56 22.11
C MET A 120 36.21 -19.75 21.99
N SER A 121 36.86 -19.09 21.03
CA SER A 121 38.32 -19.15 20.84
C SER A 121 39.08 -18.39 21.93
N SER A 122 38.51 -17.30 22.44
CA SER A 122 39.02 -16.54 23.59
C SER A 122 38.85 -17.28 24.92
N THR A 123 37.96 -18.27 24.97
CA THR A 123 37.74 -19.14 26.15
C THR A 123 38.55 -20.44 26.04
N GLY A 124 39.62 -20.44 25.23
CA GLY A 124 40.53 -21.57 25.06
C GLY A 124 41.42 -21.90 26.27
N ASN A 125 41.04 -21.58 27.51
CA ASN A 125 41.76 -22.09 28.69
C ASN A 125 41.02 -22.03 30.05
N ASN A 126 39.69 -21.90 30.10
CA ASN A 126 38.96 -22.15 31.35
C ASN A 126 37.60 -22.78 31.04
N ALA A 127 37.54 -24.11 31.11
CA ALA A 127 36.28 -24.82 31.19
C ALA A 127 35.59 -24.42 32.51
N ILE A 128 34.53 -23.61 32.43
CA ILE A 128 33.65 -23.40 33.59
C ILE A 128 32.81 -24.67 33.74
N ILE A 129 33.28 -25.56 34.60
CA ILE A 129 32.51 -26.70 35.10
C ILE A 129 31.50 -26.11 36.09
N ILE A 130 30.24 -25.98 35.66
CA ILE A 130 29.14 -25.75 36.61
C ILE A 130 28.82 -27.12 37.20
N ASP A 131 29.27 -27.37 38.43
CA ASP A 131 28.92 -28.55 39.21
C ASP A 131 27.50 -28.37 39.77
N PRO A 132 26.50 -29.16 39.34
CA PRO A 132 25.15 -29.07 39.85
C PRO A 132 25.03 -29.93 41.11
N GLY A 133 25.65 -29.54 42.22
CA GLY A 133 25.52 -30.34 43.43
C GLY A 133 26.37 -29.97 44.62
N VAL A 134 26.14 -28.81 45.24
CA VAL A 134 26.28 -28.71 46.71
C VAL A 134 25.13 -27.87 47.26
N SER A 135 24.31 -28.56 48.04
CA SER A 135 23.19 -28.09 48.84
C SER A 135 23.65 -27.31 50.08
N GLU A 136 22.81 -26.34 50.45
CA GLU A 136 22.36 -26.00 51.80
C GLU A 136 23.22 -25.17 52.77
N SER A 137 22.59 -24.05 53.18
CA SER A 137 22.39 -23.60 54.57
C SER A 137 23.42 -22.68 55.22
N LYS A 138 23.04 -21.39 55.33
CA LYS A 138 22.82 -20.80 56.67
C LYS A 138 21.94 -19.55 56.63
N GLU A 139 20.83 -19.65 57.35
CA GLU A 139 19.91 -18.59 57.74
C GLU A 139 20.62 -17.45 58.50
N VAL A 140 20.20 -16.20 58.28
CA VAL A 140 19.93 -15.26 59.38
C VAL A 140 18.65 -14.51 59.05
N GLN A 141 17.62 -14.86 59.80
CA GLN A 141 16.35 -14.17 59.95
C GLN A 141 16.55 -12.97 60.90
N SER A 142 16.01 -11.80 60.56
CA SER A 142 15.57 -10.82 61.56
C SER A 142 14.42 -9.99 61.01
N ASP A 143 13.34 -10.01 61.78
CA ASP A 143 11.96 -9.64 61.48
C ASP A 143 11.68 -8.16 61.15
N GLU A 144 10.61 -8.04 60.37
CA GLU A 144 9.57 -7.01 60.26
C GLU A 144 9.52 -5.87 61.30
N THR A 145 9.25 -4.65 60.83
CA THR A 145 8.14 -3.86 61.41
C THR A 145 7.64 -2.82 60.40
N ALA A 146 6.32 -2.77 60.24
CA ALA A 146 5.54 -1.89 59.39
C ALA A 146 5.19 -0.56 60.07
N SER A 147 4.93 0.49 59.26
CA SER A 147 3.98 1.63 59.45
C SER A 147 4.47 2.84 58.63
N ASP A 148 3.81 3.25 57.55
CA ASP A 148 2.65 4.16 57.48
C ASP A 148 2.92 5.62 57.91
N GLU A 149 2.60 6.52 56.97
CA GLU A 149 2.15 7.92 57.09
C GLU A 149 3.00 8.98 57.83
N GLU A 150 3.61 9.89 57.05
CA GLU A 150 3.27 11.34 56.99
C GLU A 150 3.86 12.00 55.73
#